data_AF-A7UH97-F1
#
_entry.id   AF-A7UH97-F1
#
_cell.length_a   1.000
_cell.length_b   1.000
_cell.length_c   1.000
_cell.angle_alpha   90.00
_cell.angle_beta   90.00
_cell.angle_gamma   90.00
#
_symmetry.space_group_name_H-M   'P 1'
#
loop_
_entity.id
_entity.type
_entity.pdbx_description
1 polymer ?
#
loop_
_entity_poly.entity_id
_entity_poly.type
_entity_poly.pdbx_seq_one_letter_code
_entity_poly.pdbx_strand_id
1 'polypeptide(L)'
;SIQRAALAIIENYYRDFSVHNPALLTASKSRAAKHLAGLKVYNVDGPENNAATGLAHSQSRAMIAAAARRRDTSHNELYYEEAEHERRVRKRKARLVVAVEEAFTHIKRMQEEEQKKAPGDVMDPREAAQAIFPSMARSLQKYLRTTRQQHCHSMESIQQHLAFCITNNMTPKVTKCSDQWRLAFLESYLTPGPTLQYGRERWLARQWTLVSEVSVTSGLKEGAIFLLKCIDFSLVVTAKRIPYIQLSEEFIDPKSHKFVLRLQSETSV
;
A
#
# COMPACT_ATOMS: atom_id res chain seq x y z
N SER A 1 -8.32 -22.42 19.17
CA SER A 1 -9.05 -21.38 19.91
C SER A 1 -8.90 -20.05 19.20
N ILE A 2 -9.74 -19.07 19.53
CA ILE A 2 -9.65 -17.70 18.98
C ILE A 2 -8.28 -17.08 19.28
N GLN A 3 -7.71 -17.31 20.47
CA GLN A 3 -6.34 -16.87 20.81
C GLN A 3 -5.27 -17.40 19.87
N ARG A 4 -5.29 -18.71 19.57
CA ARG A 4 -4.31 -19.32 18.65
C ARG A 4 -4.47 -18.79 17.22
N ALA A 5 -5.72 -18.58 16.78
CA ALA A 5 -5.99 -17.98 15.49
C ALA A 5 -5.48 -16.54 15.43
N ALA A 6 -5.69 -15.74 16.48
CA ALA A 6 -5.19 -14.38 16.59
C ALA A 6 -3.66 -14.31 16.45
N LEU A 7 -2.93 -15.19 17.14
CA LEU A 7 -1.46 -15.25 17.03
C LEU A 7 -1.01 -15.60 15.61
N ALA A 8 -1.57 -16.65 15.02
CA ALA A 8 -1.24 -17.06 13.66
C ALA A 8 -1.55 -15.97 12.62
N ILE A 9 -2.63 -15.21 12.82
CA ILE A 9 -2.96 -14.07 11.96
C ILE A 9 -1.94 -12.96 12.12
N ILE A 10 -1.52 -12.61 13.35
CA ILE A 10 -0.50 -11.57 13.57
C ILE A 10 0.84 -11.98 12.94
N GLU A 11 1.23 -13.25 13.06
CA GLU A 11 2.46 -13.77 12.45
C GLU A 11 2.44 -13.68 10.92
N ASN A 12 1.32 -14.08 10.31
CA ASN A 12 1.18 -14.09 8.84
C ASN A 12 0.77 -12.73 8.27
N TYR A 13 0.21 -11.83 9.08
CA TYR A 13 -0.21 -10.51 8.62
C TYR A 13 0.95 -9.72 7.99
N TYR A 14 2.16 -9.85 8.56
CA TYR A 14 3.36 -9.19 8.05
C TYR A 14 3.94 -9.85 6.81
N ARG A 15 3.51 -11.06 6.48
CA ARG A 15 3.92 -11.81 5.29
C ARG A 15 2.96 -11.57 4.13
N ASP A 16 1.66 -11.56 4.40
CA ASP A 16 0.64 -11.71 3.36
C ASP A 16 -0.03 -10.39 2.93
N PHE A 17 0.10 -9.31 3.71
CA PHE A 17 -0.55 -8.02 3.41
C PHE A 17 0.44 -6.91 3.07
N SER A 18 0.14 -6.14 2.00
CA SER A 18 0.89 -4.95 1.62
C SER A 18 0.77 -3.83 2.65
N VAL A 19 1.83 -3.06 2.87
CA VAL A 19 1.89 -1.99 3.90
C VAL A 19 0.69 -1.07 3.85
N HIS A 20 0.02 -1.02 4.99
CA HIS A 20 -0.84 0.07 5.34
C HIS A 20 0.02 1.29 5.70
N ASN A 21 0.00 2.36 4.88
CA ASN A 21 0.67 3.62 5.20
C ASN A 21 -0.31 4.54 5.97
N PRO A 22 -0.30 4.56 7.31
CA PRO A 22 -1.25 5.36 8.10
C PRO A 22 -1.12 6.87 7.85
N ALA A 23 0.03 7.32 7.34
CA ALA A 23 0.24 8.71 6.96
C ALA A 23 -0.58 9.13 5.72
N LEU A 24 -1.02 8.18 4.88
CA LEU A 24 -1.94 8.43 3.77
C LEU A 24 -3.39 8.55 4.24
N LEU A 25 -3.83 7.75 5.22
CA LEU A 25 -5.17 7.86 5.80
C LEU A 25 -5.37 9.16 6.60
N THR A 26 -4.35 9.60 7.33
CA THR A 26 -4.41 10.90 8.02
C THR A 26 -4.41 12.06 7.02
N ALA A 27 -3.82 11.88 5.83
CA ALA A 27 -3.88 12.89 4.78
C ALA A 27 -5.29 13.08 4.23
N SER A 28 -6.06 12.00 4.01
CA SER A 28 -7.47 12.12 3.55
C SER A 28 -8.35 12.77 4.62
N LYS A 29 -8.21 12.38 5.89
CA LYS A 29 -8.91 13.02 7.02
C LYS A 29 -8.54 14.51 7.16
N SER A 30 -7.27 14.86 7.01
CA SER A 30 -6.80 16.25 7.05
C SER A 30 -7.30 17.08 5.86
N ARG A 31 -7.36 16.51 4.65
CA ARG A 31 -7.93 17.16 3.46
C ARG A 31 -9.42 17.44 3.63
N ALA A 32 -10.19 16.46 4.10
CA ALA A 32 -11.60 16.63 4.41
C ALA A 32 -11.85 17.70 5.49
N ALA A 33 -11.02 17.73 6.55
CA ALA A 33 -11.11 18.74 7.60
C ALA A 33 -10.76 20.15 7.10
N LYS A 34 -9.77 20.30 6.21
CA LYS A 34 -9.42 21.60 5.59
C LYS A 34 -10.56 22.14 4.72
N HIS A 35 -11.22 21.28 3.95
CA HIS A 35 -12.37 21.68 3.14
C HIS A 35 -13.52 22.19 4.01
N LEU A 36 -13.72 21.60 5.20
CA LEU A 36 -14.71 22.09 6.17
C LEU A 36 -14.30 23.40 6.87
N ALA A 37 -13.00 23.59 7.13
CA ALA A 37 -12.47 24.76 7.84
C ALA A 37 -12.32 26.04 6.97
N GLY A 38 -12.36 25.93 5.64
CA GLY A 38 -12.32 27.08 4.72
C GLY A 38 -13.61 27.93 4.69
N LEU A 39 -14.61 27.58 5.51
CA LEU A 39 -15.89 28.27 5.59
C LEU A 39 -15.75 29.61 6.35
N LYS A 40 -15.50 30.70 5.63
CA LYS A 40 -15.70 32.06 6.15
C LYS A 40 -17.11 32.52 5.82
N VAL A 41 -17.99 32.48 6.83
CA VAL A 41 -19.32 33.10 6.74
C VAL A 41 -19.16 34.57 7.09
N TYR A 42 -19.38 35.45 6.11
CA TYR A 42 -19.54 36.87 6.38
C TYR A 42 -21.03 37.12 6.62
N ASN A 43 -21.39 37.60 7.81
CA ASN A 43 -22.74 38.12 8.04
C ASN A 43 -22.86 39.43 7.27
N VAL A 44 -23.70 39.45 6.23
CA VAL A 44 -23.99 40.64 5.42
C VAL A 44 -25.30 41.27 5.90
N ASP A 45 -25.45 41.47 7.20
CA ASP A 45 -26.56 42.24 7.76
C ASP A 45 -25.99 43.36 8.64
N GLY A 46 -26.19 44.60 8.18
CA GLY A 46 -25.84 45.81 8.91
C GLY A 46 -26.69 45.97 10.19
N PRO A 47 -26.30 46.87 11.10
CA PRO A 47 -26.86 46.90 12.44
C PRO A 47 -28.16 47.70 12.48
N GLU A 48 -29.30 47.11 12.08
CA GLU A 48 -30.61 47.73 12.36
C GLU A 48 -31.68 46.72 12.80
N ASN A 49 -32.11 46.91 14.05
CA ASN A 49 -33.43 46.68 14.66
C ASN A 49 -34.20 45.35 14.48
N ASN A 50 -34.25 44.60 15.60
CA ASN A 50 -35.45 43.98 16.21
C ASN A 50 -36.60 43.52 15.28
N ALA A 51 -36.51 42.30 14.74
CA ALA A 51 -37.62 41.32 14.62
C ALA A 51 -37.15 40.05 13.87
N ALA A 52 -36.66 39.01 14.55
CA ALA A 52 -36.18 37.82 13.84
C ALA A 52 -36.18 36.50 14.64
N THR A 53 -37.27 36.17 15.35
CA THR A 53 -37.45 34.80 15.90
C THR A 53 -37.74 33.74 14.84
N GLY A 54 -37.95 34.13 13.57
CA GLY A 54 -38.15 33.22 12.42
C GLY A 54 -36.94 33.01 11.49
N LEU A 55 -35.94 33.91 11.50
CA LEU A 55 -34.79 33.82 10.58
C LEU A 55 -33.72 32.83 11.04
N ALA A 56 -33.57 32.60 12.35
CA ALA A 56 -32.57 31.65 12.87
C ALA A 56 -32.85 30.20 12.41
N HIS A 57 -34.11 29.80 12.29
CA HIS A 57 -34.50 28.46 11.82
C HIS A 57 -34.36 28.32 10.29
N SER A 58 -34.64 29.40 9.55
CA SER A 58 -34.43 29.50 8.10
C SER A 58 -32.94 29.47 7.73
N GLN A 59 -32.10 30.24 8.43
CA GLN A 59 -30.65 30.24 8.27
C GLN A 59 -30.03 28.90 8.63
N SER A 60 -30.53 28.22 9.67
CA SER A 60 -30.08 26.87 10.03
C SER A 60 -30.45 25.84 8.95
N ARG A 61 -31.67 25.89 8.40
CA ARG A 61 -32.08 25.03 7.26
C ARG A 61 -31.33 25.35 5.97
N ALA A 62 -31.08 26.62 5.68
CA ALA A 62 -30.29 27.05 4.52
C ALA A 62 -28.82 26.63 4.65
N MET A 63 -28.24 26.70 5.86
CA MET A 63 -26.91 26.17 6.16
C MET A 63 -26.86 24.64 6.02
N ILE A 64 -27.86 23.91 6.50
CA ILE A 64 -27.94 22.44 6.35
C ILE A 64 -28.10 22.04 4.87
N ALA A 65 -28.93 22.76 4.11
CA ALA A 65 -29.12 22.50 2.69
C ALA A 65 -27.89 22.90 1.84
N ALA A 66 -27.22 24.01 2.17
CA ALA A 66 -25.98 24.42 1.53
C ALA A 66 -24.81 23.49 1.89
N ALA A 67 -24.74 23.02 3.14
CA ALA A 67 -23.78 22.00 3.57
C ALA A 67 -24.05 20.65 2.88
N ALA A 68 -25.30 20.25 2.68
CA ALA A 68 -25.67 19.04 1.96
C ALA A 68 -25.27 19.11 0.48
N ARG A 69 -25.65 20.19 -0.23
CA ARG A 69 -25.28 20.39 -1.64
C ARG A 69 -23.76 20.50 -1.86
N ARG A 70 -23.03 21.09 -0.91
CA ARG A 70 -21.55 21.16 -0.96
C ARG A 70 -20.86 19.89 -0.48
N ARG A 71 -21.52 19.00 0.27
CA ARG A 71 -21.01 17.66 0.61
C ARG A 71 -20.84 16.82 -0.65
N ASP A 72 -21.81 16.90 -1.57
CA ASP A 72 -21.76 16.21 -2.86
C ASP A 72 -20.67 16.81 -3.77
N THR A 73 -20.49 18.14 -3.78
CA THR A 73 -19.36 18.81 -4.47
C THR A 73 -18.00 18.45 -3.86
N SER A 74 -17.91 18.37 -2.53
CA SER A 74 -16.69 18.03 -1.78
C SER A 74 -16.21 16.60 -2.09
N HIS A 75 -17.12 15.65 -2.29
CA HIS A 75 -16.76 14.30 -2.69
C HIS A 75 -16.10 14.27 -4.08
N ASN A 76 -16.62 15.08 -5.02
CA ASN A 76 -16.03 15.20 -6.36
C ASN A 76 -14.64 15.87 -6.31
N GLU A 77 -14.46 16.89 -5.47
CA GLU A 77 -13.17 17.56 -5.26
C GLU A 77 -12.11 16.61 -4.63
N LEU A 78 -12.51 15.81 -3.63
CA LEU A 78 -11.65 14.79 -3.03
C LEU A 78 -11.17 13.75 -4.05
N TYR A 79 -12.05 13.33 -4.96
CA TYR A 79 -11.69 12.43 -6.06
C TYR A 79 -10.63 13.05 -6.98
N TYR A 80 -10.81 14.31 -7.40
CA TYR A 80 -9.81 14.98 -8.24
C TYR A 80 -8.48 15.21 -7.51
N GLU A 81 -8.50 15.57 -6.21
CA GLU A 81 -7.29 15.69 -5.41
C GLU A 81 -6.54 14.35 -5.26
N GLU A 82 -7.27 13.24 -5.11
CA GLU A 82 -6.69 11.89 -5.06
C GLU A 82 -6.09 11.51 -6.40
N ALA A 83 -6.81 11.71 -7.50
CA ALA A 83 -6.31 11.47 -8.85
C ALA A 83 -5.06 12.32 -9.17
N GLU A 84 -5.04 13.60 -8.76
CA GLU A 84 -3.85 14.45 -8.87
C GLU A 84 -2.69 13.95 -8.00
N HIS A 85 -2.99 13.49 -6.79
CA HIS A 85 -1.99 12.92 -5.89
C HIS A 85 -1.36 11.67 -6.52
N GLU A 86 -2.15 10.74 -7.03
CA GLU A 86 -1.64 9.57 -7.73
C GLU A 86 -0.83 9.95 -8.97
N ARG A 87 -1.29 10.93 -9.75
CA ARG A 87 -0.56 11.44 -10.92
C ARG A 87 0.80 12.01 -10.49
N ARG A 88 0.87 12.73 -9.37
CA ARG A 88 2.13 13.21 -8.78
C ARG A 88 3.02 12.06 -8.36
N VAL A 89 2.49 11.05 -7.67
CA VAL A 89 3.26 9.86 -7.25
C VAL A 89 3.84 9.13 -8.48
N ARG A 90 3.02 8.86 -9.51
CA ARG A 90 3.46 8.24 -10.77
C ARG A 90 4.56 9.04 -11.47
N LYS A 91 4.40 10.36 -11.57
CA LYS A 91 5.41 11.26 -12.15
C LYS A 91 6.71 11.25 -11.37
N ARG A 92 6.65 11.23 -10.03
CA ARG A 92 7.86 11.17 -9.18
C ARG A 92 8.54 9.80 -9.27
N LYS A 93 7.77 8.72 -9.29
CA LYS A 93 8.26 7.34 -9.48
C LYS A 93 9.03 7.21 -10.80
N ALA A 94 8.44 7.65 -11.91
CA ALA A 94 9.11 7.61 -13.21
C ALA A 94 10.45 8.38 -13.21
N ARG A 95 10.48 9.58 -12.63
CA ARG A 95 11.72 10.37 -12.50
C ARG A 95 12.77 9.72 -11.61
N LEU A 96 12.33 9.04 -10.54
CA LEU A 96 13.21 8.31 -9.65
C LEU A 96 13.85 7.11 -10.37
N VAL A 97 13.05 6.35 -11.13
CA VAL A 97 13.55 5.23 -11.93
C VAL A 97 14.65 5.69 -12.89
N VAL A 98 14.41 6.73 -13.69
CA VAL A 98 15.39 7.26 -14.64
C VAL A 98 16.67 7.74 -13.93
N ALA A 99 16.54 8.49 -12.84
CA ALA A 99 17.70 9.01 -12.11
C ALA A 99 18.57 7.88 -11.50
N VAL A 100 17.94 6.80 -11.02
CA VAL A 100 18.69 5.65 -10.51
C VAL A 100 19.33 4.87 -11.65
N GLU A 101 18.64 4.68 -12.77
CA GLU A 101 19.25 4.05 -13.96
C GLU A 101 20.51 4.80 -14.41
N GLU A 102 20.43 6.12 -14.54
CA GLU A 102 21.58 6.97 -14.89
C GLU A 102 22.73 6.80 -13.89
N ALA A 103 22.44 6.81 -12.59
CA ALA A 103 23.45 6.63 -11.55
C ALA A 103 24.15 5.26 -11.60
N PHE A 104 23.42 4.18 -11.86
CA PHE A 104 24.04 2.85 -11.99
C PHE A 104 24.81 2.70 -13.31
N THR A 105 24.39 3.37 -14.40
CA THR A 105 25.21 3.43 -15.61
C THR A 105 26.52 4.18 -15.38
N HIS A 106 26.52 5.19 -14.50
CA HIS A 106 27.74 5.90 -14.09
C HIS A 106 28.71 4.97 -13.35
N ILE A 107 28.23 4.16 -12.40
CA ILE A 107 29.07 3.15 -11.71
C ILE A 107 29.70 2.19 -12.71
N LYS A 108 28.91 1.67 -13.65
CA LYS A 108 29.41 0.71 -14.64
C LYS A 108 30.53 1.29 -15.50
N ARG A 109 30.37 2.55 -15.95
CA ARG A 109 31.43 3.27 -16.70
C ARG A 109 32.68 3.49 -15.86
N MET A 110 32.52 3.90 -14.60
CA MET A 110 33.66 4.05 -13.67
C MET A 110 34.41 2.73 -13.48
N GLN A 111 33.71 1.62 -13.29
CA GLN A 111 34.33 0.29 -13.17
C GLN A 111 35.05 -0.14 -14.46
N GLU A 112 34.50 0.18 -15.64
CA GLU A 112 35.15 -0.07 -16.93
C GLU A 112 36.40 0.80 -17.16
N GLU A 113 36.43 2.02 -16.62
CA GLU A 113 37.60 2.91 -16.63
C GLU A 113 38.66 2.48 -15.62
N GLU A 114 38.26 2.01 -14.43
CA GLU A 114 39.16 1.47 -13.39
C GLU A 114 39.80 0.15 -13.82
N GLN A 115 39.09 -0.73 -14.54
CA GLN A 115 39.68 -1.95 -15.11
C GLN A 115 40.77 -1.67 -16.16
N LYS A 116 40.81 -0.48 -16.75
CA LYS A 116 41.87 -0.06 -17.68
C LYS A 116 43.10 0.50 -16.95
N LYS A 117 43.00 0.81 -15.65
CA LYS A 117 44.11 1.23 -14.80
C LYS A 117 44.73 0.02 -14.07
N ALA A 118 45.98 0.17 -13.63
CA ALA A 118 46.75 -0.89 -12.97
C ALA A 118 46.05 -1.44 -11.70
N PRO A 119 46.35 -2.69 -11.26
CA PRO A 119 45.50 -3.50 -10.36
C PRO A 119 45.38 -3.04 -8.89
N GLY A 120 45.70 -1.78 -8.57
CA GLY A 120 45.86 -1.31 -7.19
C GLY A 120 44.71 -0.51 -6.60
N ASP A 121 43.76 -0.02 -7.41
CA ASP A 121 42.74 0.94 -6.99
C ASP A 121 41.34 0.39 -7.30
N VAL A 122 40.92 -0.60 -6.50
CA VAL A 122 39.52 -1.08 -6.52
C VAL A 122 38.73 -0.15 -5.59
N MET A 123 37.86 0.70 -6.16
CA MET A 123 37.04 1.62 -5.37
C MET A 123 36.19 0.86 -4.34
N ASP A 124 36.18 1.34 -3.08
CA ASP A 124 35.32 0.80 -2.02
C ASP A 124 33.84 0.97 -2.44
N PRO A 125 33.00 -0.08 -2.43
CA PRO A 125 31.57 0.02 -2.71
C PRO A 125 30.83 1.13 -1.93
N ARG A 126 31.33 1.48 -0.74
CA ARG A 126 30.80 2.60 0.05
C ARG A 126 31.15 3.96 -0.56
N GLU A 127 32.34 4.12 -1.10
CA GLU A 127 32.78 5.33 -1.79
C GLU A 127 32.01 5.52 -3.10
N ALA A 128 31.84 4.42 -3.87
CA ALA A 128 31.00 4.40 -5.05
C ALA A 128 29.57 4.86 -4.75
N ALA A 129 28.97 4.34 -3.66
CA ALA A 129 27.65 4.73 -3.20
C ALA A 129 27.56 6.23 -2.84
N GLN A 130 28.59 6.78 -2.19
CA GLN A 130 28.65 8.21 -1.85
C GLN A 130 28.78 9.09 -3.10
N ALA A 131 29.57 8.68 -4.09
CA ALA A 131 29.78 9.42 -5.32
C ALA A 131 28.49 9.55 -6.15
N ILE A 132 27.67 8.50 -6.23
CA ILE A 132 26.46 8.52 -7.05
C ILE A 132 25.20 8.98 -6.30
N PHE A 133 25.17 8.92 -4.96
CA PHE A 133 23.98 9.30 -4.21
C PHE A 133 23.45 10.71 -4.54
N PRO A 134 24.28 11.75 -4.72
CA PRO A 134 23.82 13.09 -5.08
C PRO A 134 22.97 13.17 -6.36
N SER A 135 23.25 12.33 -7.36
CA SER A 135 22.53 12.35 -8.65
C SER A 135 21.08 11.86 -8.51
N MET A 136 20.82 10.91 -7.62
CA MET A 136 19.48 10.35 -7.35
C MET A 136 18.80 10.91 -6.09
N ALA A 137 19.54 11.55 -5.17
CA ALA A 137 19.02 11.96 -3.87
C ALA A 137 17.78 12.87 -3.99
N ARG A 138 17.80 13.82 -4.93
CA ARG A 138 16.69 14.77 -5.13
C ARG A 138 15.42 14.07 -5.62
N SER A 139 15.53 13.13 -6.54
CA SER A 139 14.36 12.41 -7.07
C SER A 139 13.79 11.47 -6.00
N LEU A 140 14.67 10.81 -5.23
CA LEU A 140 14.30 9.92 -4.13
C LEU A 140 13.58 10.69 -3.02
N GLN A 141 14.17 11.77 -2.50
CA GLN A 141 13.56 12.59 -1.45
C GLN A 141 12.20 13.16 -1.88
N LYS A 142 12.06 13.59 -3.14
CA LYS A 142 10.76 14.09 -3.65
C LYS A 142 9.71 12.97 -3.70
N TYR A 143 10.10 11.75 -4.06
CA TYR A 143 9.20 10.61 -4.03
C TYR A 143 8.80 10.29 -2.58
N LEU A 144 9.77 10.10 -1.68
CA LEU A 144 9.54 9.77 -0.28
C LEU A 144 8.68 10.81 0.45
N ARG A 145 8.86 12.11 0.19
CA ARG A 145 8.00 13.15 0.76
C ARG A 145 6.57 13.09 0.24
N THR A 146 6.40 12.78 -1.05
CA THR A 146 5.06 12.67 -1.66
C THR A 146 4.31 11.46 -1.09
N THR A 147 5.00 10.33 -0.90
CA THR A 147 4.46 9.11 -0.30
C THR A 147 4.48 9.13 1.23
N ARG A 148 4.99 10.20 1.85
CA ARG A 148 5.13 10.39 3.30
C ARG A 148 6.03 9.34 4.00
N GLN A 149 6.99 8.78 3.28
CA GLN A 149 7.95 7.77 3.75
C GLN A 149 9.26 8.34 4.27
N GLN A 150 9.45 9.66 4.32
CA GLN A 150 10.74 10.28 4.70
C GLN A 150 11.24 9.92 6.10
N HIS A 151 10.34 9.56 7.02
CA HIS A 151 10.69 9.17 8.39
C HIS A 151 11.22 7.72 8.47
N CYS A 152 10.94 6.91 7.44
CA CYS A 152 11.36 5.52 7.35
C CYS A 152 12.78 5.34 6.82
N HIS A 153 13.36 6.38 6.22
CA HIS A 153 14.62 6.27 5.50
C HIS A 153 15.57 7.41 5.87
N SER A 154 16.59 7.09 6.67
CA SER A 154 17.72 8.00 6.92
C SER A 154 18.68 8.00 5.72
N MET A 155 19.45 9.09 5.57
CA MET A 155 20.49 9.17 4.54
C MET A 155 21.51 8.03 4.67
N GLU A 156 21.93 7.72 5.90
CA GLU A 156 22.88 6.65 6.18
C GLU A 156 22.33 5.27 5.78
N SER A 157 21.06 4.98 6.11
CA SER A 157 20.42 3.71 5.73
C SER A 157 20.33 3.56 4.20
N ILE A 158 20.04 4.65 3.49
CA ILE A 158 19.98 4.65 2.02
C ILE A 158 21.38 4.39 1.43
N GLN A 159 22.41 5.05 1.94
CA GLN A 159 23.79 4.86 1.48
C GLN A 159 24.32 3.46 1.80
N GLN A 160 24.00 2.90 2.96
CA GLN A 160 24.34 1.53 3.33
C GLN A 160 23.66 0.51 2.39
N HIS A 161 22.37 0.69 2.09
CA HIS A 161 21.67 -0.17 1.14
C HIS A 161 22.22 -0.04 -0.28
N LEU A 162 22.58 1.17 -0.69
CA LEU A 162 23.21 1.43 -1.98
C LEU A 162 24.57 0.74 -2.09
N ALA A 163 25.42 0.86 -1.08
CA ALA A 163 26.71 0.16 -1.01
C ALA A 163 26.51 -1.36 -1.08
N PHE A 164 25.54 -1.91 -0.35
CA PHE A 164 25.17 -3.33 -0.43
C PHE A 164 24.74 -3.75 -1.85
N CYS A 165 23.96 -2.93 -2.55
CA CYS A 165 23.55 -3.20 -3.93
C CYS A 165 24.75 -3.21 -4.90
N ILE A 166 25.72 -2.30 -4.69
CA ILE A 166 26.95 -2.21 -5.48
C ILE A 166 27.85 -3.43 -5.22
N THR A 167 28.09 -3.77 -3.94
CA THR A 167 28.94 -4.92 -3.55
C THR A 167 28.46 -6.24 -4.15
N ASN A 168 27.14 -6.47 -4.14
CA ASN A 168 26.57 -7.74 -4.61
C ASN A 168 26.33 -7.77 -6.12
N ASN A 169 26.83 -6.78 -6.89
CA ASN A 169 26.52 -6.62 -8.31
C ASN A 169 25.04 -6.85 -8.60
N MET A 170 24.18 -6.28 -7.74
CA MET A 170 22.74 -6.20 -7.95
C MET A 170 22.50 -5.18 -9.08
N THR A 171 23.01 -5.56 -10.25
CA THR A 171 22.98 -4.87 -11.52
C THR A 171 21.58 -5.00 -12.11
N PRO A 172 21.21 -4.19 -13.13
CA PRO A 172 19.84 -3.85 -13.47
C PRO A 172 19.14 -4.99 -14.21
N LYS A 173 19.05 -6.18 -13.61
CA LYS A 173 18.12 -7.20 -14.06
C LYS A 173 16.73 -6.72 -13.73
N VAL A 174 16.24 -5.98 -14.69
CA VAL A 174 14.85 -5.81 -15.04
C VAL A 174 14.30 -7.21 -15.25
N THR A 175 13.90 -7.85 -14.17
CA THR A 175 12.98 -8.96 -14.25
C THR A 175 11.63 -8.36 -14.61
N LYS A 176 11.21 -8.55 -15.87
CA LYS A 176 9.85 -8.27 -16.31
C LYS A 176 8.88 -9.02 -15.38
N CYS A 177 8.21 -8.29 -14.50
CA CYS A 177 6.90 -8.68 -13.98
C CYS A 177 5.88 -7.75 -14.64
N SER A 178 5.11 -8.30 -15.59
CA SER A 178 3.97 -7.71 -16.32
C SER A 178 3.87 -6.17 -16.30
N ASP A 179 4.71 -5.47 -17.07
CA ASP A 179 4.63 -4.02 -17.34
C ASP A 179 5.36 -3.04 -16.39
N GLN A 180 6.24 -3.50 -15.49
CA GLN A 180 7.07 -2.60 -14.67
C GLN A 180 8.54 -3.02 -14.60
N TRP A 181 9.44 -2.18 -15.15
CA TRP A 181 10.88 -2.26 -14.89
C TRP A 181 11.13 -1.89 -13.42
N ARG A 182 11.81 -2.76 -12.65
CA ARG A 182 12.26 -2.46 -11.27
C ARG A 182 13.73 -2.81 -11.10
N LEU A 183 14.45 -1.90 -10.46
CA LEU A 183 15.81 -2.08 -9.95
C LEU A 183 15.70 -2.61 -8.51
N ALA A 184 16.49 -3.61 -8.14
CA ALA A 184 16.45 -4.21 -6.79
C ALA A 184 16.61 -3.18 -5.66
N PHE A 185 17.44 -2.15 -5.87
CA PHE A 185 17.56 -1.00 -4.96
C PHE A 185 16.23 -0.27 -4.75
N LEU A 186 15.48 -0.04 -5.83
CA LEU A 186 14.20 0.68 -5.78
C LEU A 186 13.08 -0.15 -5.15
N GLU A 187 13.22 -1.47 -5.06
CA GLU A 187 12.22 -2.33 -4.43
C GLU A 187 11.98 -1.94 -2.96
N SER A 188 13.04 -1.57 -2.25
CA SER A 188 12.96 -1.14 -0.84
C SER A 188 12.21 0.17 -0.61
N TYR A 189 12.02 0.99 -1.66
CA TYR A 189 11.34 2.29 -1.60
C TYR A 189 10.01 2.33 -2.34
N LEU A 190 9.90 1.63 -3.48
CA LEU A 190 8.72 1.63 -4.34
C LEU A 190 7.70 0.58 -3.94
N THR A 191 8.15 -0.51 -3.30
CA THR A 191 7.25 -1.50 -2.76
C THR A 191 6.86 -1.05 -1.37
N PRO A 192 5.56 -1.01 -1.03
CA PRO A 192 5.19 -0.98 0.36
C PRO A 192 5.85 -2.20 1.02
N GLY A 193 6.87 -2.00 1.87
CA GLY A 193 7.65 -3.05 2.54
C GLY A 193 6.86 -3.91 3.55
N PRO A 194 7.43 -4.35 4.68
CA PRO A 194 6.64 -4.96 5.74
C PRO A 194 5.86 -3.88 6.53
N THR A 195 4.63 -4.19 6.93
CA THR A 195 3.66 -3.28 7.58
C THR A 195 4.17 -2.64 8.88
N LEU A 196 5.25 -3.18 9.47
CA LEU A 196 5.98 -2.60 10.59
C LEU A 196 7.45 -2.46 10.24
N GLN A 197 7.93 -1.22 10.19
CA GLN A 197 9.36 -1.00 10.40
C GLN A 197 9.60 -0.97 11.91
N TYR A 198 10.39 -1.91 12.40
CA TYR A 198 10.87 -1.91 13.77
C TYR A 198 11.86 -0.75 13.94
N GLY A 199 11.35 0.45 14.14
CA GLY A 199 12.12 1.51 14.76
C GLY A 199 12.47 1.08 16.19
N ARG A 200 13.71 1.35 16.63
CA ARG A 200 14.20 1.03 17.98
C ARG A 200 13.27 1.55 19.09
N GLU A 201 12.42 2.54 18.79
CA GLU A 201 11.50 3.21 19.72
C GLU A 201 10.01 2.79 19.60
N ARG A 202 9.61 1.96 18.63
CA ARG A 202 8.18 1.59 18.40
C ARG A 202 7.75 0.29 19.10
N TRP A 203 8.27 0.02 20.31
CA TRP A 203 7.95 -1.22 21.05
C TRP A 203 6.45 -1.38 21.36
N LEU A 204 5.70 -0.28 21.54
CA LEU A 204 4.25 -0.28 21.76
C LEU A 204 3.42 -0.72 20.54
N ALA A 205 3.96 -0.60 19.31
CA ALA A 205 3.31 -1.12 18.11
C ALA A 205 3.33 -2.67 18.03
N ARG A 206 3.96 -3.33 19.01
CA ARG A 206 3.94 -4.80 19.19
C ARG A 206 2.82 -5.29 20.10
N GLN A 207 2.12 -4.40 20.82
CA GLN A 207 1.05 -4.81 21.71
C GLN A 207 -0.28 -4.85 20.97
N TRP A 208 -0.82 -6.06 20.82
CA TRP A 208 -2.12 -6.31 20.20
C TRP A 208 -3.16 -6.66 21.27
N THR A 209 -4.30 -5.99 21.23
CA THR A 209 -5.45 -6.29 22.10
C THR A 209 -6.47 -7.11 21.32
N LEU A 210 -6.67 -8.37 21.74
CA LEU A 210 -7.73 -9.23 21.20
C LEU A 210 -9.07 -8.86 21.84
N VAL A 211 -10.04 -8.51 21.00
CA VAL A 211 -11.42 -8.22 21.39
C VAL A 211 -12.33 -9.22 20.67
N SER A 212 -13.09 -9.99 21.43
CA SER A 212 -14.10 -10.91 20.89
C SER A 212 -15.33 -10.89 21.79
N GLU A 213 -16.52 -11.00 21.19
CA GLU A 213 -17.78 -11.15 21.92
C GLU A 213 -17.93 -12.56 22.52
N VAL A 214 -17.18 -13.53 21.98
CA VAL A 214 -17.17 -14.92 22.43
C VAL A 214 -15.90 -15.18 23.25
N SER A 215 -15.96 -16.12 24.19
CA SER A 215 -14.79 -16.51 24.98
C SER A 215 -13.58 -16.82 24.08
N VAL A 216 -12.48 -16.12 24.34
CA VAL A 216 -11.25 -16.23 23.52
C VAL A 216 -10.59 -17.61 23.61
N THR A 217 -10.89 -18.38 24.65
CA THR A 217 -10.43 -19.76 24.83
C THR A 217 -11.27 -20.76 24.05
N SER A 218 -12.46 -20.37 23.59
CA SER A 218 -13.35 -21.24 22.82
C SER A 218 -12.76 -21.60 21.44
N GLY A 219 -13.26 -22.71 20.89
CA GLY A 219 -12.93 -23.15 19.52
C GLY A 219 -13.35 -22.14 18.47
N LEU A 220 -12.62 -22.08 17.36
CA LEU A 220 -12.95 -21.20 16.25
C LEU A 220 -14.20 -21.74 15.54
N LYS A 221 -15.29 -20.98 15.56
CA LYS A 221 -16.55 -21.35 14.91
C LYS A 221 -16.65 -20.70 13.53
N GLU A 222 -17.46 -21.30 12.68
CA GLU A 222 -17.83 -20.70 11.40
C GLU A 222 -18.60 -19.39 11.63
N GLY A 223 -18.23 -18.34 10.89
CA GLY A 223 -18.78 -17.01 11.05
C GLY A 223 -18.29 -16.28 12.31
N ALA A 224 -17.34 -16.82 13.08
CA ALA A 224 -16.80 -16.12 14.24
C ALA A 224 -16.09 -14.83 13.81
N ILE A 225 -16.45 -13.73 14.48
CA ILE A 225 -15.85 -12.41 14.26
C ILE A 225 -15.08 -12.02 15.52
N PHE A 226 -13.83 -11.59 15.35
CA PHE A 226 -13.05 -11.01 16.42
C PHE A 226 -12.11 -9.93 15.85
N LEU A 227 -11.61 -9.09 16.75
CA LEU A 227 -10.87 -7.90 16.40
C LEU A 227 -9.51 -7.90 17.09
N LEU A 228 -8.48 -7.48 16.36
CA LEU A 228 -7.14 -7.26 16.88
C LEU A 228 -6.85 -5.77 16.82
N LYS A 229 -6.76 -5.11 17.98
CA LYS A 229 -6.50 -3.67 18.11
C LYS A 229 -5.02 -3.41 18.31
N CYS A 230 -4.48 -2.51 17.50
CA CYS A 230 -3.21 -1.83 17.70
C CYS A 230 -3.49 -0.33 17.90
N ILE A 231 -2.50 0.45 18.36
CA ILE A 231 -2.63 1.89 18.59
C ILE A 231 -3.04 2.64 17.31
N ASP A 232 -2.46 2.24 16.18
CA ASP A 232 -2.61 2.95 14.92
C ASP A 232 -3.76 2.42 14.03
N PHE A 233 -4.19 1.17 14.22
CA PHE A 233 -5.19 0.49 13.39
C PHE A 233 -5.80 -0.75 14.05
N SER A 234 -6.84 -1.33 13.45
CA SER A 234 -7.48 -2.57 13.93
C SER A 234 -7.69 -3.56 12.78
N LEU A 235 -7.48 -4.85 13.05
CA LEU A 235 -7.82 -5.93 12.12
C LEU A 235 -9.15 -6.54 12.52
N VAL A 236 -10.07 -6.63 11.55
CA VAL A 236 -11.32 -7.37 11.69
C VAL A 236 -11.09 -8.75 11.09
N VAL A 237 -11.25 -9.80 11.89
CA VAL A 237 -11.09 -11.18 11.45
C VAL A 237 -12.46 -11.84 11.37
N THR A 238 -12.76 -12.45 10.22
CA THR A 238 -13.94 -13.29 10.03
C THR A 238 -13.50 -14.71 9.71
N ALA A 239 -13.85 -15.66 10.56
CA ALA A 239 -13.55 -17.07 10.34
C ALA A 239 -14.57 -17.67 9.37
N LYS A 240 -14.08 -18.18 8.24
CA LYS A 240 -14.88 -18.96 7.29
C LYS A 240 -14.36 -20.38 7.23
N ARG A 241 -15.28 -21.35 7.22
CA ARG A 241 -14.93 -22.75 7.00
C ARG A 241 -14.64 -22.94 5.52
N ILE A 242 -13.47 -23.49 5.21
CA ILE A 242 -13.17 -23.92 3.84
C ILE A 242 -13.87 -25.28 3.64
N PRO A 243 -14.62 -25.48 2.54
CA PRO A 243 -15.22 -26.78 2.26
C PRO A 243 -14.12 -27.83 2.08
N TYR A 244 -14.32 -29.01 2.66
CA TYR A 244 -13.43 -30.14 2.45
C TYR A 244 -13.59 -30.65 1.01
N ILE A 245 -12.56 -30.48 0.18
CA ILE A 245 -12.57 -30.97 -1.20
C ILE A 245 -11.87 -32.34 -1.18
N GLN A 246 -12.64 -33.39 -1.42
CA GLN A 246 -12.11 -34.73 -1.66
C GLN A 246 -12.01 -34.96 -3.17
N LEU A 247 -10.79 -35.00 -3.69
CA LEU A 247 -10.51 -35.42 -5.05
C LEU A 247 -10.24 -36.92 -5.05
N SER A 248 -11.02 -37.66 -5.81
CA SER A 248 -10.78 -39.07 -6.12
C SER A 248 -10.66 -39.23 -7.62
N GLU A 249 -9.64 -39.97 -8.05
CA GLU A 249 -9.45 -40.36 -9.44
C GLU A 249 -9.95 -41.80 -9.60
N GLU A 250 -10.91 -42.00 -10.51
CA GLU A 250 -11.42 -43.32 -10.85
C GLU A 250 -11.14 -43.57 -12.34
N PHE A 251 -10.46 -44.68 -12.64
CA PHE A 251 -10.23 -45.10 -14.01
C PHE A 251 -11.51 -45.73 -14.56
N ILE A 252 -12.18 -44.99 -15.44
CA ILE A 252 -13.34 -45.47 -16.17
C ILE A 252 -12.84 -46.16 -17.44
N ASP A 253 -13.04 -47.48 -17.57
CA ASP A 253 -12.70 -48.21 -18.80
C ASP A 253 -13.46 -47.60 -19.99
N PRO A 254 -12.79 -47.18 -21.07
CA PRO A 254 -13.43 -46.68 -22.29
C PRO A 254 -14.49 -47.63 -22.88
N LYS A 255 -14.46 -48.93 -22.55
CA LYS A 255 -15.48 -49.90 -22.96
C LYS A 255 -16.78 -49.83 -22.15
N SER A 256 -16.76 -49.21 -20.96
CA SER A 256 -17.93 -49.12 -20.07
C SER A 256 -18.97 -48.09 -20.53
N HIS A 257 -18.60 -47.15 -21.41
CA HIS A 257 -19.47 -46.09 -21.95
C HIS A 257 -19.79 -46.26 -23.43
N LYS A 258 -20.03 -47.51 -23.88
CA LYS A 258 -20.54 -47.75 -25.24
C LYS A 258 -22.04 -47.49 -25.28
N PHE A 259 -22.44 -46.40 -25.91
CA PHE A 259 -23.82 -46.18 -26.32
C PHE A 259 -24.18 -47.26 -27.35
N VAL A 260 -25.03 -48.21 -26.95
CA VAL A 260 -25.59 -49.18 -27.89
C VAL A 260 -26.77 -48.53 -28.59
N LEU A 261 -26.58 -48.13 -29.84
CA LEU A 261 -27.69 -47.68 -30.69
C LEU A 261 -28.52 -48.91 -31.09
N ARG A 262 -29.59 -49.19 -30.35
CA ARG A 262 -30.57 -50.21 -30.73
C ARG A 262 -31.47 -49.64 -31.82
N LEU A 263 -31.16 -49.90 -33.08
CA LEU A 263 -32.14 -49.73 -34.16
C LEU A 263 -33.25 -50.76 -33.96
N GLN A 264 -34.42 -50.33 -33.50
CA GLN A 264 -35.64 -51.12 -33.67
C GLN A 264 -36.06 -50.99 -35.14
N SER A 265 -35.79 -52.03 -35.93
CA SER A 265 -36.31 -52.16 -37.28
C SER A 265 -37.78 -52.59 -37.22
N GLU A 266 -38.65 -51.68 -36.80
CA GLU A 266 -40.09 -51.80 -36.98
C GLU A 266 -40.50 -50.98 -38.21
N THR A 267 -40.10 -51.45 -39.40
CA THR A 267 -40.89 -51.35 -40.63
C THR A 267 -40.22 -52.24 -41.69
N SER A 268 -40.83 -53.41 -41.90
CA SER A 268 -40.62 -54.26 -43.07
C SER A 268 -41.23 -53.62 -44.32
N VAL A 269 -40.50 -53.71 -45.44
CA VAL A 269 -40.92 -53.66 -46.87
C VAL A 269 -42.23 -52.95 -47.20
#